data_AF-A0A2D0MWP9-F1
#
_entry.id   AF-A0A2D0MWP9-F1
#
_cell.length_a   1.000
_cell.length_b   1.000
_cell.length_c   1.000
_cell.angle_alpha   90.00
_cell.angle_beta   90.00
_cell.angle_gamma   90.00
#
_symmetry.space_group_name_H-M   'P 1'
#
loop_
_entity.id
_entity.type
_entity.pdbx_description
1 polymer ?
#
loop_
_entity_poly.entity_id
_entity_poly.type
_entity_poly.pdbx_seq_one_letter_code
_entity_poly.pdbx_strand_id
1 'polypeptide(L)'
;AAGAVDADELASTGVSAGTYNLMTATIDVDGRVTAAATGVHTNYDDLTSGTLTGYISRQGGSTTTISSPSTGEYNFTIQSGSEILRAEFFGNNDNLVSGTGELILRLNNSLNSRNRRYSVQIIDGNNGAQVSPTGFGVSYTQTVSGNITTINIPNLGSFGPTGYYILLN
;
A
#
# COMPACT_ATOMS: atom_id res chain seq x y z
N ALA A 1 -31.71 29.34 33.44
CA ALA A 1 -30.73 30.30 32.90
C ALA A 1 -31.30 30.85 31.60
N ALA A 2 -31.40 32.17 31.46
CA ALA A 2 -31.79 32.81 30.19
C ALA A 2 -30.55 32.88 29.29
N GLY A 3 -30.67 32.50 28.01
CA GLY A 3 -29.56 32.48 27.04
C GLY A 3 -28.93 31.11 26.76
N ALA A 4 -29.58 30.01 27.17
CA ALA A 4 -29.22 28.69 26.65
C ALA A 4 -29.84 28.55 25.27
N VAL A 5 -29.01 28.49 24.22
CA VAL A 5 -29.47 28.18 22.86
C VAL A 5 -29.91 26.71 22.87
N ASP A 6 -31.20 26.45 22.71
CA ASP A 6 -31.70 25.07 22.64
C ASP A 6 -31.63 24.49 21.21
N ALA A 7 -31.99 23.22 21.05
CA ALA A 7 -31.94 22.56 19.74
C ALA A 7 -32.96 23.12 18.74
N ASP A 8 -34.01 23.78 19.21
CA ASP A 8 -35.03 24.41 18.38
C ASP A 8 -34.58 25.81 17.90
N GLU A 9 -33.66 26.47 18.64
CA GLU A 9 -33.01 27.72 18.25
C GLU A 9 -31.87 27.54 17.23
N LEU A 10 -31.32 26.32 17.08
CA LEU A 10 -30.32 26.01 16.06
C LEU A 10 -30.97 25.41 14.81
N ALA A 11 -30.98 26.17 13.71
CA ALA A 11 -31.42 25.63 12.42
C ALA A 11 -30.59 24.38 12.05
N SER A 12 -31.27 23.26 11.80
CA SER A 12 -30.63 22.03 11.36
C SER A 12 -29.84 22.29 10.08
N THR A 13 -28.59 21.84 10.05
CA THR A 13 -27.83 21.78 8.82
C THR A 13 -28.13 20.46 8.10
N GLY A 14 -27.68 20.32 6.85
CA GLY A 14 -27.74 19.05 6.12
C GLY A 14 -26.65 18.06 6.54
N VAL A 15 -25.84 18.39 7.55
CA VAL A 15 -24.70 17.59 7.98
C VAL A 15 -25.18 16.54 8.98
N SER A 16 -24.95 15.26 8.65
CA SER A 16 -25.20 14.16 9.59
C SER A 16 -24.32 14.31 10.83
N ALA A 17 -24.90 14.14 12.02
CA ALA A 17 -24.14 14.11 13.26
C ALA A 17 -23.15 12.94 13.27
N GLY A 18 -21.91 13.18 13.70
CA GLY A 18 -20.87 12.17 13.77
C GLY A 18 -19.46 12.76 13.85
N THR A 19 -18.45 11.89 13.87
CA THR A 19 -17.04 12.28 13.82
C THR A 19 -16.57 12.31 12.37
N TYR A 20 -15.99 13.44 11.96
CA TYR A 20 -15.36 13.60 10.65
C TYR A 20 -13.85 13.73 10.82
N ASN A 21 -13.09 12.73 10.36
CA ASN A 21 -11.63 12.74 10.45
C ASN A 21 -11.04 13.47 9.25
N LEU A 22 -9.97 14.24 9.43
CA LEU A 22 -9.35 15.04 8.35
C LEU A 22 -10.39 15.86 7.57
N MET A 23 -11.30 16.50 8.31
CA MET A 23 -12.54 17.05 7.77
C MET A 23 -12.26 18.15 6.73
N THR A 24 -12.98 18.07 5.61
CA THR A 24 -13.25 19.24 4.76
C THR A 24 -14.69 19.68 5.01
N ALA A 25 -14.89 20.98 5.21
CA ALA A 25 -16.18 21.54 5.54
C ALA A 25 -16.47 22.80 4.73
N THR A 26 -17.75 23.04 4.44
CA THR A 26 -18.25 24.31 3.91
C THR A 26 -18.94 25.07 5.01
N ILE A 27 -18.54 26.33 5.20
CA ILE A 27 -19.07 27.22 6.22
C ILE A 27 -19.92 28.28 5.53
N ASP A 28 -21.12 28.53 6.03
CA ASP A 28 -21.99 29.60 5.51
C ASP A 28 -21.63 30.98 6.09
N VAL A 29 -22.38 32.01 5.67
CA VAL A 29 -22.17 33.40 6.11
C VAL A 29 -22.40 33.60 7.61
N ASP A 30 -23.19 32.74 8.24
CA ASP A 30 -23.49 32.77 9.67
C ASP A 30 -22.48 31.95 10.50
N GLY A 31 -21.50 31.30 9.85
CA GLY A 31 -20.48 30.49 10.51
C GLY A 31 -20.87 29.02 10.77
N ARG A 32 -21.97 28.53 10.19
CA ARG A 32 -22.45 27.15 10.38
C ARG A 32 -21.87 26.20 9.34
N VAL A 33 -21.64 24.94 9.75
CA VAL A 33 -21.19 23.87 8.84
C VAL A 33 -22.37 23.37 8.00
N THR A 34 -22.34 23.61 6.69
CA THR A 34 -23.42 23.24 5.75
C THR A 34 -23.13 21.99 4.94
N ALA A 35 -21.85 21.61 4.84
CA ALA A 35 -21.40 20.34 4.31
C ALA A 35 -20.15 19.90 5.09
N ALA A 36 -20.01 18.60 5.33
CA ALA A 36 -18.82 18.02 5.93
C ALA A 36 -18.51 16.69 5.24
N ALA A 37 -17.22 16.43 5.04
CA ALA A 37 -16.72 15.18 4.51
C ALA A 37 -15.48 14.73 5.29
N THR A 38 -15.38 13.42 5.52
CA THR A 38 -14.19 12.79 6.10
C THR A 38 -13.13 12.67 5.01
N GLY A 39 -11.92 13.13 5.30
CA GLY A 39 -10.76 12.95 4.44
C GLY A 39 -10.19 11.53 4.53
N VAL A 40 -9.26 11.23 3.62
CA VAL A 40 -8.59 9.92 3.59
C VAL A 40 -7.19 10.05 4.21
N HIS A 41 -6.92 9.26 5.25
CA HIS A 41 -5.60 9.19 5.89
C HIS A 41 -4.68 8.21 5.14
N THR A 42 -3.38 8.52 5.10
CA THR A 42 -2.36 7.58 4.63
C THR A 42 -2.01 6.61 5.76
N ASN A 43 -2.30 5.33 5.57
CA ASN A 43 -1.97 4.27 6.52
C ASN A 43 -0.69 3.55 6.08
N TYR A 44 0.02 3.03 7.08
CA TYR A 44 1.21 2.21 6.90
C TYR A 44 0.91 0.81 7.41
N ASP A 45 1.02 -0.17 6.53
CA ASP A 45 0.82 -1.58 6.86
C ASP A 45 2.19 -2.27 6.94
N ASP A 46 2.47 -2.92 8.07
CA ASP A 46 3.62 -3.79 8.25
C ASP A 46 3.18 -5.24 7.98
N LEU A 47 3.76 -5.86 6.95
CA LEU A 47 3.32 -7.16 6.43
C LEU A 47 4.46 -8.16 6.44
N THR A 48 4.28 -9.30 7.09
CA THR A 48 5.24 -10.41 7.05
C THR A 48 4.54 -11.68 6.62
N SER A 49 5.12 -12.38 5.65
CA SER A 49 4.72 -13.74 5.30
C SER A 49 5.97 -14.53 4.97
N GLY A 50 6.13 -15.70 5.59
CA GLY A 50 7.36 -16.49 5.43
C GLY A 50 8.59 -15.63 5.75
N THR A 51 9.42 -15.42 4.73
CA THR A 51 10.70 -14.71 4.86
C THR A 51 10.67 -13.31 4.26
N LEU A 52 9.63 -12.98 3.50
CA LEU A 52 9.43 -11.65 2.96
C LEU A 52 8.73 -10.78 4.00
N THR A 53 9.30 -9.62 4.24
CA THR A 53 8.59 -8.55 4.93
C THR A 53 8.41 -7.38 3.98
N GLY A 54 7.28 -6.69 4.12
CA GLY A 54 6.93 -5.55 3.30
C GLY A 54 6.25 -4.46 4.10
N TYR A 55 6.47 -3.23 3.66
CA TYR A 55 5.82 -2.03 4.16
C TYR A 55 4.98 -1.43 3.05
N ILE A 56 3.69 -1.22 3.33
CA ILE A 56 2.77 -0.65 2.35
C ILE A 56 2.22 0.67 2.87
N SER A 57 2.44 1.73 2.10
CA SER A 57 1.76 3.00 2.26
C SER A 57 0.51 3.01 1.40
N ARG A 58 -0.65 3.20 2.00
CA ARG A 58 -1.95 3.20 1.31
C ARG A 58 -2.85 4.32 1.79
N GLN A 59 -3.84 4.68 0.98
CA GLN A 59 -4.95 5.54 1.38
C GLN A 59 -6.25 4.74 1.34
N GLY A 60 -7.10 4.95 2.35
CA GLY A 60 -8.42 4.32 2.40
C GLY A 60 -8.40 2.82 2.70
N GLY A 61 -9.61 2.26 2.78
CA GLY A 61 -9.90 0.86 3.07
C GLY A 61 -9.22 0.28 4.32
N SER A 62 -9.24 -1.06 4.42
CA SER A 62 -8.61 -1.81 5.50
C SER A 62 -7.17 -2.21 5.17
N THR A 63 -6.45 -2.74 6.17
CA THR A 63 -5.08 -3.25 6.05
C THR A 63 -4.94 -4.24 4.89
N THR A 64 -3.93 -4.03 4.05
CA THR A 64 -3.55 -4.96 2.99
C THR A 64 -3.16 -6.30 3.61
N THR A 65 -3.53 -7.42 3.00
CA THR A 65 -3.11 -8.74 3.50
C THR A 65 -2.04 -9.35 2.60
N ILE A 66 -1.15 -10.14 3.20
CA ILE A 66 -0.10 -10.88 2.50
C ILE A 66 -0.29 -12.39 2.73
N SER A 67 -0.01 -13.20 1.72
CA SER A 67 0.08 -14.67 1.84
C SER A 67 1.16 -15.22 0.92
N SER A 68 1.73 -16.38 1.26
CA SER A 68 2.71 -17.09 0.43
C SER A 68 2.12 -18.44 -0.02
N PRO A 69 1.49 -18.50 -1.20
CA PRO A 69 0.86 -19.73 -1.69
C PRO A 69 1.87 -20.82 -2.07
N SER A 70 3.10 -20.42 -2.40
CA SER A 70 4.22 -21.29 -2.74
C SER A 70 5.52 -20.58 -2.40
N THR A 71 6.59 -21.36 -2.22
CA THR A 71 7.94 -20.81 -2.10
C THR A 71 8.24 -19.93 -3.32
N GLY A 72 8.63 -18.68 -3.08
CA GLY A 72 8.94 -17.72 -4.13
C GLY A 72 7.82 -16.72 -4.38
N GLU A 73 6.58 -17.07 -4.03
CA GLU A 73 5.39 -16.33 -4.42
C GLU A 73 4.73 -15.66 -3.23
N TYR A 74 4.32 -14.41 -3.41
CA TYR A 74 3.61 -13.61 -2.42
C TYR A 74 2.42 -12.86 -3.04
N ASN A 75 1.24 -13.09 -2.48
CA ASN A 75 0.00 -12.46 -2.89
C ASN A 75 -0.39 -11.38 -1.90
N PHE A 76 -0.46 -10.15 -2.40
CA PHE A 76 -0.92 -8.96 -1.67
C PHE A 76 -2.34 -8.63 -2.08
N THR A 77 -3.29 -8.68 -1.14
CA THR A 77 -4.69 -8.31 -1.42
C THR A 77 -4.95 -6.88 -0.99
N ILE A 78 -5.08 -5.99 -1.97
CA ILE A 78 -5.42 -4.58 -1.76
C ILE A 78 -6.92 -4.53 -1.47
N GLN A 79 -7.28 -4.09 -0.27
CA GLN A 79 -8.66 -4.09 0.21
C GLN A 79 -9.53 -3.10 -0.55
N SER A 80 -10.85 -3.32 -0.54
CA SER A 80 -11.79 -2.42 -1.19
C SER A 80 -11.73 -1.01 -0.58
N GLY A 81 -11.75 0.00 -1.45
CA GLY A 81 -11.58 1.40 -1.06
C GLY A 81 -10.14 1.79 -0.76
N SER A 82 -9.16 0.91 -0.95
CA SER A 82 -7.74 1.20 -0.74
C SER A 82 -7.01 1.55 -2.03
N GLU A 83 -6.09 2.52 -1.95
CA GLU A 83 -5.12 2.84 -2.98
C GLU A 83 -3.71 2.71 -2.43
N ILE A 84 -2.89 1.82 -3.00
CA ILE A 84 -1.45 1.77 -2.70
C ILE A 84 -0.76 3.00 -3.28
N LEU A 85 0.01 3.69 -2.45
CA LEU A 85 0.89 4.79 -2.85
C LEU A 85 2.32 4.31 -3.05
N ARG A 86 2.75 3.36 -2.21
CA ARG A 86 4.09 2.78 -2.22
C ARG A 86 4.07 1.41 -1.58
N ALA A 87 4.88 0.48 -2.10
CA ALA A 87 5.19 -0.76 -1.42
C ALA A 87 6.71 -0.97 -1.39
N GLU A 88 7.24 -1.30 -0.23
CA GLU A 88 8.64 -1.61 -0.01
C GLU A 88 8.74 -3.06 0.47
N PHE A 89 9.67 -3.84 -0.08
CA PHE A 89 9.87 -5.23 0.30
C PHE A 89 11.34 -5.49 0.56
N PHE A 90 11.62 -6.32 1.55
CA PHE A 90 12.97 -6.66 1.97
C PHE A 90 13.11 -8.15 2.25
N GLY A 91 14.28 -8.68 1.92
CA GLY A 91 14.62 -10.09 2.10
C GLY A 91 16.10 -10.33 1.86
N ASN A 92 16.58 -11.55 2.17
CA ASN A 92 17.97 -11.94 2.03
C ASN A 92 18.14 -13.45 1.71
N ASN A 93 19.40 -13.88 1.56
CA ASN A 93 19.74 -15.27 1.23
C ASN A 93 19.62 -16.26 2.38
N ASP A 94 19.61 -15.81 3.64
CA ASP A 94 19.49 -16.71 4.79
C ASP A 94 18.16 -17.46 4.79
N ASN A 95 17.22 -16.99 3.98
CA ASN A 95 15.85 -17.42 3.92
C ASN A 95 15.28 -17.13 2.51
N LEU A 96 16.07 -17.55 1.50
CA LEU A 96 15.81 -17.40 0.07
C LEU A 96 14.30 -17.47 -0.25
N VAL A 97 13.81 -16.46 -0.98
CA VAL A 97 12.42 -16.42 -1.44
C VAL A 97 12.07 -17.72 -2.18
N SER A 98 13.01 -18.21 -3.00
CA SER A 98 13.02 -19.55 -3.57
C SER A 98 14.45 -20.07 -3.68
N GLY A 99 14.66 -21.38 -3.77
CA GLY A 99 16.01 -21.98 -3.89
C GLY A 99 16.85 -21.45 -5.08
N THR A 100 16.24 -20.73 -6.02
CA THR A 100 16.86 -20.07 -7.18
C THR A 100 16.95 -18.54 -7.04
N GLY A 101 16.43 -17.95 -5.96
CA GLY A 101 16.37 -16.50 -5.74
C GLY A 101 15.31 -15.78 -6.58
N GLU A 102 14.33 -16.49 -7.14
CA GLU A 102 13.18 -15.88 -7.81
C GLU A 102 12.14 -15.41 -6.79
N LEU A 103 11.67 -14.17 -6.96
CA LEU A 103 10.56 -13.57 -6.22
C LEU A 103 9.43 -13.16 -7.16
N ILE A 104 8.24 -13.64 -6.86
CA ILE A 104 7.00 -13.33 -7.57
C ILE A 104 6.09 -12.55 -6.61
N LEU A 105 5.86 -11.28 -6.92
CA LEU A 105 4.91 -10.42 -6.22
C LEU A 105 3.62 -10.33 -7.03
N ARG A 106 2.48 -10.69 -6.44
CA ARG A 106 1.16 -10.50 -7.04
C ARG A 106 0.38 -9.47 -6.24
N LEU A 107 0.28 -8.26 -6.79
CA LEU A 107 -0.53 -7.19 -6.22
C LEU A 107 -1.95 -7.30 -6.78
N ASN A 108 -2.84 -7.90 -6.00
CA ASN A 108 -4.23 -8.12 -6.36
C ASN A 108 -5.08 -6.91 -5.99
N ASN A 109 -5.55 -6.19 -7.01
CA ASN A 109 -6.39 -5.02 -6.87
C ASN A 109 -7.83 -5.25 -7.39
N SER A 110 -8.26 -6.51 -7.44
CA SER A 110 -9.58 -6.91 -7.95
C SER A 110 -10.73 -6.30 -7.15
N LEU A 111 -10.55 -6.14 -5.83
CA LEU A 111 -11.56 -5.51 -4.94
C LEU A 111 -11.81 -4.02 -5.23
N ASN A 112 -10.92 -3.39 -6.00
CA ASN A 112 -11.07 -2.00 -6.45
C ASN A 112 -11.32 -1.90 -7.97
N SER A 113 -11.36 -3.04 -8.68
CA SER A 113 -11.59 -3.09 -10.13
C SER A 113 -10.65 -2.17 -10.93
N ARG A 114 -9.39 -2.01 -10.48
CA ARG A 114 -8.40 -1.15 -11.14
C ARG A 114 -7.13 -1.91 -11.52
N ASN A 115 -6.71 -1.77 -12.77
CA ASN A 115 -5.40 -2.22 -13.22
C ASN A 115 -4.34 -1.24 -12.72
N ARG A 116 -3.20 -1.75 -12.22
CA ARG A 116 -2.08 -0.90 -11.78
C ARG A 116 -0.78 -1.39 -12.38
N ARG A 117 0.12 -0.44 -12.63
CA ARG A 117 1.52 -0.73 -12.93
C ARG A 117 2.37 0.02 -11.94
N TYR A 118 3.54 -0.53 -11.65
CA TYR A 118 4.46 0.02 -10.67
C TYR A 118 5.82 0.25 -11.32
N SER A 119 6.45 1.36 -10.98
CA SER A 119 7.88 1.52 -11.17
C SER A 119 8.60 0.64 -10.15
N VAL A 120 9.51 -0.22 -10.60
CA VAL A 120 10.28 -1.12 -9.73
C VAL A 120 11.70 -0.61 -9.61
N GLN A 121 12.14 -0.37 -8.38
CA GLN A 121 13.53 -0.11 -8.03
C GLN A 121 14.05 -1.26 -7.17
N ILE A 122 15.28 -1.69 -7.43
CA ILE A 122 15.97 -2.73 -6.64
C ILE A 122 17.22 -2.08 -6.07
N ILE A 123 17.42 -2.23 -4.77
CA ILE A 123 18.52 -1.65 -4.01
C ILE A 123 19.29 -2.77 -3.32
N ASP A 124 20.62 -2.72 -3.40
CA ASP A 124 21.51 -3.65 -2.69
C ASP A 124 21.50 -3.34 -1.19
N GLY A 125 21.16 -4.34 -0.38
CA GLY A 125 21.07 -4.20 1.08
C GLY A 125 22.42 -3.95 1.75
N ASN A 126 23.54 -4.26 1.10
CA ASN A 126 24.87 -4.06 1.64
C ASN A 126 25.29 -2.57 1.65
N ASN A 127 24.95 -1.82 0.60
CA ASN A 127 25.46 -0.47 0.37
C ASN A 127 24.36 0.58 0.11
N GLY A 128 23.09 0.17 0.04
CA GLY A 128 21.96 1.07 -0.23
C GLY A 128 21.94 1.65 -1.64
N ALA A 129 22.75 1.13 -2.57
CA ALA A 129 22.82 1.61 -3.94
C ALA A 129 21.72 0.98 -4.80
N GLN A 130 21.12 1.77 -5.69
CA GLN A 130 20.24 1.22 -6.72
C GLN A 130 21.04 0.35 -7.68
N VAL A 131 20.47 -0.80 -8.00
CA VAL A 131 21.13 -1.84 -8.79
C VAL A 131 20.74 -1.72 -10.25
N SER A 132 21.71 -1.94 -11.14
CA SER A 132 21.42 -2.13 -12.57
C SER A 132 20.79 -3.51 -12.80
N PRO A 133 19.56 -3.60 -13.35
CA PRO A 133 18.87 -4.88 -13.50
C PRO A 133 19.59 -5.87 -14.42
N THR A 134 20.34 -5.40 -15.41
CA THR A 134 21.10 -6.26 -16.33
C THR A 134 22.43 -6.68 -15.75
N GLY A 135 23.11 -5.81 -15.00
CA GLY A 135 24.42 -6.11 -14.39
C GLY A 135 24.35 -7.16 -13.27
N PHE A 136 23.25 -7.21 -12.53
CA PHE A 136 23.02 -8.20 -11.46
C PHE A 136 22.14 -9.39 -11.89
N GLY A 137 21.68 -9.42 -13.15
CA GLY A 137 20.77 -10.47 -13.63
C GLY A 137 19.38 -10.44 -12.97
N VAL A 138 18.98 -9.30 -12.40
CA VAL A 138 17.70 -9.08 -11.71
C VAL A 138 16.68 -8.37 -12.61
N SER A 139 16.74 -8.65 -13.91
CA SER A 139 15.85 -8.04 -14.91
C SER A 139 14.42 -8.53 -14.69
N TYR A 140 13.62 -7.69 -14.06
CA TYR A 140 12.25 -8.03 -13.71
C TYR A 140 11.32 -7.99 -14.92
N THR A 141 10.22 -8.72 -14.81
CA THR A 141 9.08 -8.62 -15.73
C THR A 141 7.83 -8.20 -14.97
N GLN A 142 6.91 -7.52 -15.66
CA GLN A 142 5.65 -7.10 -15.08
C GLN A 142 4.50 -7.36 -16.04
N THR A 143 3.44 -8.01 -15.55
CA THR A 143 2.20 -8.26 -16.29
C THR A 143 1.01 -7.78 -15.48
N VAL A 144 -0.07 -7.41 -16.17
CA VAL A 144 -1.34 -7.05 -15.53
C VAL A 144 -2.44 -7.87 -16.18
N SER A 145 -3.14 -8.67 -15.39
CA SER A 145 -4.24 -9.52 -15.85
C SER A 145 -5.33 -9.54 -14.78
N GLY A 146 -6.57 -9.25 -15.16
CA GLY A 146 -7.72 -9.26 -14.24
C GLY A 146 -7.46 -8.47 -12.95
N ASN A 147 -6.92 -7.24 -13.07
CA ASN A 147 -6.62 -6.35 -11.93
C ASN A 147 -5.54 -6.87 -10.97
N ILE A 148 -4.81 -7.91 -11.36
CA ILE A 148 -3.65 -8.42 -10.64
C ILE A 148 -2.39 -8.02 -11.39
N THR A 149 -1.51 -7.31 -10.71
CA THR A 149 -0.17 -6.98 -11.21
C THR A 149 0.80 -8.03 -10.71
N THR A 150 1.38 -8.80 -11.62
CA THR A 150 2.43 -9.78 -11.28
C THR A 150 3.78 -9.20 -11.67
N ILE A 151 4.69 -9.10 -10.71
CA ILE A 151 6.08 -8.72 -10.91
C ILE A 151 6.94 -9.94 -10.59
N ASN A 152 7.71 -10.40 -11.56
CA ASN A 152 8.68 -11.48 -11.36
C ASN A 152 10.10 -10.90 -11.36
N ILE A 153 10.86 -11.15 -10.30
CA ILE A 153 12.22 -10.66 -10.10
C ILE A 153 13.14 -11.86 -9.93
N PRO A 154 13.99 -12.16 -10.92
CA PRO A 154 14.90 -13.30 -10.85
C PRO A 154 16.15 -12.97 -10.03
N ASN A 155 16.91 -14.02 -9.68
CA ASN A 155 18.29 -13.95 -9.23
C ASN A 155 18.58 -13.06 -7.99
N LEU A 156 17.60 -12.86 -7.11
CA LEU A 156 17.82 -12.14 -5.85
C LEU A 156 18.80 -12.86 -4.91
N GLY A 157 19.08 -14.13 -5.17
CA GLY A 157 20.16 -14.89 -4.51
C GLY A 157 21.55 -14.28 -4.70
N SER A 158 21.75 -13.37 -5.64
CA SER A 158 23.04 -12.69 -5.83
C SER A 158 23.35 -11.62 -4.77
N PHE A 159 22.36 -11.22 -3.97
CA PHE A 159 22.54 -10.17 -2.94
C PHE A 159 23.11 -10.68 -1.61
N GLY A 160 23.24 -11.99 -1.44
CA GLY A 160 23.87 -12.54 -0.24
C GLY A 160 23.05 -12.33 1.04
N PRO A 161 23.69 -12.49 2.21
CA PRO A 161 23.02 -12.36 3.52
C PRO A 161 22.62 -10.92 3.86
N THR A 162 23.27 -9.92 3.24
CA THR A 162 22.90 -8.51 3.34
C THR A 162 21.58 -8.19 2.65
N GLY A 163 21.18 -9.01 1.67
CA GLY A 163 19.87 -8.95 1.06
C GLY A 163 19.63 -7.75 0.16
N TYR A 164 18.36 -7.45 -0.06
CA TYR A 164 17.91 -6.46 -1.02
C TYR A 164 16.70 -5.69 -0.49
N TYR A 165 16.47 -4.51 -1.07
CA TYR A 165 15.21 -3.78 -0.97
C TYR A 165 14.59 -3.64 -2.36
N ILE A 166 13.28 -3.81 -2.45
CA ILE A 166 12.49 -3.58 -3.65
C ILE A 166 11.47 -2.49 -3.34
N LEU A 167 11.44 -1.45 -4.15
CA LEU A 167 10.48 -0.36 -4.02
C LEU A 167 9.57 -0.34 -5.24
N LEU A 168 8.27 -0.33 -4.97
CA LEU A 168 7.21 -0.15 -5.93
C LEU A 168 6.56 1.21 -5.70
N ASN A 169 6.55 2.07 -6.72
CA ASN A 169 5.87 3.36 -6.72
C ASN A 169 4.88 3.44 -7.89
#